data_AF-A0A7J2LX26-F1
#
_entry.id   AF-A0A7J2LX26-F1
#
_cell.length_a   1.000
_cell.length_b   1.000
_cell.length_c   1.000
_cell.angle_alpha   90.00
_cell.angle_beta   90.00
_cell.angle_gamma   90.00
#
_symmetry.space_group_name_H-M   'P 1'
#
loop_
_entity.id
_entity.type
_entity.pdbx_description
1 polymer ?
#
loop_
_entity_poly.entity_id
_entity_poly.type
_entity_poly.pdbx_seq_one_letter_code
_entity_poly.pdbx_strand_id
1 'polypeptide(L)'
;GNIYGYGKYSNVITSLEFERLILAAGPTGGHVIRASDGKRPRVVAFIQCVGSRDINKYPYCSGFCCMYTLKHAIQLKEHYGDDVEVYVFYMDIRSNFKGYEEFYARAREMGVNFIRGRVSKITETPEKNLIIHAEDTLLGEPIELEAEMVVLATAAIPAKGADEVARLLNITRGSDGFFMESHPKLKPIDTPVDGIFLAGACQGPKDIPYSVSQGSGAAARAATILSKPSVKIEPIIAVVDPEKCRNVRVKCGICARKCPYGAIVVEEGKPAEVRAAMCHGCGTCVAECPADAITQMHFTDAQIFAQIRAALEENPERKILGFCCNWCAYAGADLAGTSRHEYPPNLRIIRVMCSGRVDRDFVLEAFRRGAGMVLIGACHLPYDCHYIDGNWKMTERMKALAKMLQKLGLTPERFRVEYISAAEGVKFANVIREMAEKLEEIGEERIKAENAKLKPILDRMLSRKGI
;
A
#
# COMPACT_ATOMS: atom_id res chain seq x y z
N GLY A 1 23.85 -14.51 -6.94
CA GLY A 1 24.44 -15.04 -5.69
C GLY A 1 24.75 -13.90 -4.75
N ASN A 2 25.00 -14.18 -3.46
CA ASN A 2 25.37 -13.14 -2.47
C ASN A 2 26.80 -12.64 -2.75
N ILE A 3 26.92 -11.50 -3.44
CA ILE A 3 28.22 -10.90 -3.84
C ILE A 3 29.07 -10.42 -2.67
N TYR A 4 28.46 -10.23 -1.49
CA TYR A 4 29.15 -9.78 -0.28
C TYR A 4 29.51 -10.91 0.68
N GLY A 5 29.09 -12.14 0.40
CA GLY A 5 29.53 -13.31 1.17
C GLY A 5 28.99 -13.43 2.61
N TYR A 6 28.00 -12.62 3.02
CA TYR A 6 27.30 -12.79 4.30
C TYR A 6 26.69 -14.21 4.43
N GLY A 7 26.88 -14.83 5.59
CA GLY A 7 26.49 -16.23 5.86
C GLY A 7 27.42 -17.29 5.24
N LYS A 8 28.39 -16.89 4.41
CA LYS A 8 29.44 -17.76 3.86
C LYS A 8 30.78 -17.49 4.51
N TYR A 9 31.16 -16.22 4.63
CA TYR A 9 32.43 -15.79 5.22
C TYR A 9 32.18 -15.34 6.66
N SER A 10 32.87 -15.94 7.62
CA SER A 10 32.62 -15.73 9.05
C SER A 10 32.84 -14.28 9.48
N ASN A 11 33.76 -13.56 8.83
CA ASN A 11 34.12 -12.19 9.18
C ASN A 11 33.34 -11.11 8.41
N VAL A 12 32.32 -11.50 7.64
CA VAL A 12 31.33 -10.58 7.05
C VAL A 12 30.11 -10.55 7.96
N ILE A 13 29.88 -9.41 8.60
CA ILE A 13 28.77 -9.20 9.53
C ILE A 13 27.89 -8.03 9.10
N THR A 14 26.70 -7.93 9.66
CA THR A 14 25.82 -6.78 9.51
C THR A 14 26.14 -5.71 10.55
N SER A 15 25.73 -4.47 10.27
CA SER A 15 25.89 -3.36 11.22
C SER A 15 25.13 -3.57 12.53
N LEU A 16 24.04 -4.36 12.52
CA LEU A 16 23.30 -4.70 13.74
C LEU A 16 24.04 -5.75 14.58
N GLU A 17 24.71 -6.72 13.96
CA GLU A 17 25.61 -7.63 14.66
C GLU A 17 26.81 -6.87 15.24
N PHE A 18 27.40 -5.94 14.47
CA PHE A 18 28.46 -5.06 14.95
C PHE A 18 28.04 -4.24 16.18
N GLU A 19 26.84 -3.66 16.18
CA GLU A 19 26.27 -2.99 17.37
C GLU A 19 26.27 -3.89 18.61
N ARG A 20 25.95 -5.18 18.44
CA ARG A 20 25.97 -6.12 19.56
C ARG A 20 27.39 -6.34 20.07
N LEU A 21 28.38 -6.43 19.18
CA LEU A 21 29.78 -6.66 19.56
C LEU A 21 30.38 -5.46 20.31
N ILE A 22 30.16 -4.24 19.82
CA ILE A 22 30.77 -3.03 20.41
C ILE A 22 30.03 -2.54 21.66
N LEU A 23 28.81 -3.02 21.90
CA LEU A 23 28.08 -2.70 23.13
C LEU A 23 28.76 -3.35 24.34
N ALA A 24 29.03 -2.56 25.39
CA ALA A 24 29.62 -3.05 26.65
C ALA A 24 28.82 -4.20 27.30
N ALA A 25 27.48 -4.11 27.29
CA ALA A 25 26.58 -5.18 27.74
C ALA A 25 26.27 -6.22 26.64
N GLY A 26 27.06 -6.24 25.57
CA GLY A 26 26.97 -7.18 24.47
C GLY A 26 27.59 -8.55 24.79
N PRO A 27 27.43 -9.55 23.90
CA PRO A 27 27.95 -10.90 24.10
C PRO A 27 29.49 -10.96 24.23
N THR A 28 30.20 -9.93 23.79
CA THR A 28 31.67 -9.85 23.82
C THR A 28 32.20 -8.78 24.77
N GLY A 29 31.35 -8.26 25.66
CA GLY A 29 31.75 -7.27 26.66
C GLY A 29 32.17 -5.91 26.07
N GLY A 30 31.75 -5.60 24.84
CA GLY A 30 32.15 -4.38 24.12
C GLY A 30 33.42 -4.52 23.28
N HIS A 31 33.99 -5.73 23.18
CA HIS A 31 35.15 -5.98 22.34
C HIS A 31 34.70 -6.49 20.96
N VAL A 32 35.16 -5.80 19.91
CA VAL A 32 34.95 -6.22 18.52
C VAL A 32 35.92 -7.34 18.20
N ILE A 33 35.40 -8.52 17.84
CA ILE A 33 36.17 -9.71 17.53
C ILE A 33 35.73 -10.33 16.20
N ARG A 34 36.67 -10.94 15.50
CA ARG A 34 36.45 -11.76 14.31
C ARG A 34 35.79 -13.08 14.73
N ALA A 35 34.74 -13.47 14.03
CA ALA A 35 34.05 -14.72 14.32
C ALA A 35 34.87 -15.97 13.92
N SER A 36 35.85 -15.81 13.02
CA SER A 36 36.70 -16.93 12.59
C SER A 36 37.66 -17.44 13.66
N ASP A 37 38.22 -16.55 14.49
CA ASP A 37 39.33 -16.87 15.39
C ASP A 37 39.28 -16.13 16.75
N GLY A 38 38.24 -15.32 16.98
CA GLY A 38 38.06 -14.56 18.22
C GLY A 38 39.02 -13.38 18.39
N LYS A 39 39.86 -13.08 17.40
CA LYS A 39 40.83 -12.00 17.49
C LYS A 39 40.22 -10.66 17.14
N ARG A 40 40.79 -9.58 17.68
CA ARG A 40 40.42 -8.22 17.31
C ARG A 40 40.83 -7.92 15.85
N PRO A 41 39.94 -7.38 15.01
CA PRO A 41 40.31 -6.95 13.67
C PRO A 41 41.13 -5.64 13.71
N ARG A 42 42.21 -5.58 12.95
CA ARG A 42 43.01 -4.36 12.75
C ARG A 42 42.58 -3.54 11.54
N VAL A 43 41.92 -4.16 10.57
CA VAL A 43 41.37 -3.47 9.40
C VAL A 43 39.88 -3.80 9.28
N VAL A 44 39.04 -2.79 9.39
CA VAL A 44 37.57 -2.92 9.31
C VAL A 44 37.04 -2.10 8.15
N ALA A 45 36.26 -2.71 7.27
CA ALA A 45 35.63 -2.03 6.16
C ALA A 45 34.10 -2.04 6.28
N PHE A 46 33.48 -0.86 6.22
CA PHE A 46 32.04 -0.70 6.14
C PHE A 46 31.58 -0.55 4.70
N ILE A 47 30.54 -1.27 4.31
CA ILE A 47 29.96 -1.20 2.96
C ILE A 47 28.57 -0.58 3.05
N GLN A 48 28.40 0.59 2.43
CA GLN A 48 27.14 1.32 2.42
C GLN A 48 26.11 0.73 1.46
N CYS A 49 24.85 1.09 1.69
CA CYS A 49 23.72 0.80 0.79
C CYS A 49 23.51 -0.69 0.49
N VAL A 50 23.79 -1.59 1.44
CA VAL A 50 23.61 -3.02 1.23
C VAL A 50 22.12 -3.35 1.21
N GLY A 51 21.58 -3.55 0.01
CA GLY A 51 20.16 -3.81 -0.24
C GLY A 51 19.28 -2.57 -0.40
N SER A 52 19.80 -1.37 -0.10
CA SER A 52 19.12 -0.08 -0.33
C SER A 52 19.64 0.59 -1.59
N ARG A 53 18.81 1.44 -2.23
CA ARG A 53 19.14 2.07 -3.52
C ARG A 53 19.56 1.03 -4.56
N ASP A 54 18.92 -0.13 -4.51
CA ASP A 54 19.16 -1.27 -5.40
C ASP A 54 17.85 -1.65 -6.08
N ILE A 55 17.79 -1.47 -7.39
CA ILE A 55 16.61 -1.78 -8.22
C ILE A 55 16.24 -3.26 -8.19
N ASN A 56 17.18 -4.16 -7.86
CA ASN A 56 16.95 -5.59 -7.74
C ASN A 56 16.53 -6.01 -6.32
N LYS A 57 16.53 -5.06 -5.37
CA LYS A 57 16.10 -5.23 -3.98
C LYS A 57 15.19 -4.08 -3.58
N TYR A 58 15.67 -3.15 -2.75
CA TYR A 58 14.89 -2.01 -2.29
C TYR A 58 15.41 -0.72 -2.95
N PRO A 59 14.59 -0.07 -3.81
CA PRO A 59 15.04 1.11 -4.55
C PRO A 59 15.17 2.37 -3.67
N TYR A 60 14.60 2.35 -2.46
CA TYR A 60 14.67 3.46 -1.52
C TYR A 60 15.99 3.50 -0.73
N CYS A 61 16.27 4.67 -0.14
CA CYS A 61 17.34 4.84 0.84
C CYS A 61 16.82 4.53 2.25
N SER A 62 17.62 3.85 3.06
CA SER A 62 17.26 3.57 4.47
C SER A 62 17.39 4.79 5.39
N GLY A 63 17.85 5.94 4.90
CA GLY A 63 17.81 7.23 5.62
C GLY A 63 18.86 7.40 6.72
N PHE A 64 19.19 6.36 7.48
CA PHE A 64 20.04 6.47 8.69
C PHE A 64 21.32 5.60 8.65
N CYS A 65 21.55 4.83 7.57
CA CYS A 65 22.70 3.91 7.49
C CYS A 65 24.07 4.60 7.43
N CYS A 66 24.20 5.70 6.69
CA CYS A 66 25.41 6.51 6.71
C CYS A 66 25.77 6.93 8.15
N MET A 67 24.77 7.36 8.93
CA MET A 67 24.98 7.89 10.26
C MET A 67 25.35 6.83 11.30
N TYR A 68 24.72 5.65 11.30
CA TYR A 68 25.19 4.60 12.21
C TYR A 68 26.58 4.10 11.84
N THR A 69 26.96 4.11 10.55
CA THR A 69 28.31 3.72 10.14
C THR A 69 29.34 4.72 10.62
N LEU A 70 29.07 6.03 10.50
CA LEU A 70 29.93 7.06 11.09
C LEU A 70 30.08 6.86 12.59
N LYS A 71 28.97 6.53 13.27
CA LYS A 71 28.99 6.22 14.71
C LYS A 71 29.88 5.02 15.01
N HIS A 72 29.74 3.91 14.28
CA HIS A 72 30.57 2.72 14.47
C HIS A 72 32.05 2.99 14.18
N ALA A 73 32.36 3.73 13.12
CA ALA A 73 33.72 4.09 12.76
C ALA A 73 34.38 4.95 13.86
N ILE A 74 33.67 5.96 14.38
CA ILE A 74 34.13 6.78 15.51
C ILE A 74 34.30 5.92 16.76
N GLN A 75 33.35 5.05 17.09
CA GLN A 75 33.46 4.16 18.27
C GLN A 75 34.67 3.22 18.17
N LEU A 76 34.98 2.71 16.97
CA LEU A 76 36.23 1.95 16.76
C LEU A 76 37.44 2.82 17.05
N LYS A 77 37.52 4.02 16.45
CA LYS A 77 38.64 4.94 16.66
C LYS A 77 38.77 5.40 18.12
N GLU A 78 37.66 5.60 18.85
CA GLU A 78 37.68 5.94 20.27
C GLU A 78 38.14 4.77 21.15
N HIS A 79 37.73 3.54 20.84
CA HIS A 79 38.08 2.36 21.65
C HIS A 79 39.52 1.89 21.38
N TYR A 80 39.98 2.05 20.14
CA TYR A 80 41.15 1.37 19.63
C TYR A 80 42.21 2.30 19.03
N GLY A 81 41.93 3.58 18.87
CA GLY A 81 42.89 4.57 18.36
C GLY A 81 43.46 4.21 16.99
N ASP A 82 44.78 4.35 16.86
CA ASP A 82 45.53 4.09 15.64
C ASP A 82 45.81 2.60 15.39
N ASP A 83 45.53 1.73 16.35
CA ASP A 83 45.66 0.27 16.20
C ASP A 83 44.55 -0.34 15.32
N VAL A 84 43.62 0.49 14.81
CA VAL A 84 42.58 0.06 13.85
C VAL A 84 42.48 1.01 12.67
N GLU A 85 42.55 0.45 11.47
CA GLU A 85 42.22 1.14 10.24
C GLU A 85 40.76 0.91 9.88
N VAL A 86 40.07 1.99 9.53
CA VAL A 86 38.65 1.96 9.20
C VAL A 86 38.43 2.53 7.81
N TYR A 87 37.77 1.76 6.95
CA TYR A 87 37.42 2.15 5.58
C TYR A 87 35.91 2.15 5.42
N VAL A 88 35.37 3.13 4.70
CA VAL A 88 33.94 3.24 4.40
C VAL A 88 33.76 3.35 2.88
N PHE A 89 33.21 2.30 2.28
CA PHE A 89 32.84 2.27 0.86
C PHE A 89 31.43 2.84 0.68
N TYR A 90 31.30 3.91 -0.09
CA TYR A 90 30.04 4.65 -0.23
C TYR A 90 29.78 5.14 -1.66
N MET A 91 28.52 5.47 -1.96
CA MET A 91 28.15 6.23 -3.17
C MET A 91 28.01 7.72 -2.86
N ASP A 92 27.17 8.01 -1.86
CA ASP A 92 26.96 9.35 -1.30
C ASP A 92 26.87 9.24 0.23
N ILE A 93 27.51 10.16 0.95
CA ILE A 93 27.30 10.33 2.39
C ILE A 93 26.06 11.19 2.59
N ARG A 94 25.10 10.68 3.37
CA ARG A 94 23.83 11.38 3.67
C ARG A 94 23.78 11.78 5.13
N SER A 95 24.30 12.97 5.42
CA SER A 95 24.42 13.64 6.71
C SER A 95 23.43 14.81 6.84
N ASN A 96 22.15 14.57 6.56
CA ASN A 96 21.17 15.63 6.23
C ASN A 96 20.41 16.26 7.42
N PHE A 97 20.89 16.10 8.65
CA PHE A 97 20.25 16.65 9.86
C PHE A 97 21.23 17.50 10.68
N LYS A 98 20.71 18.23 11.67
CA LYS A 98 21.53 19.12 12.52
C LYS A 98 22.66 18.33 13.20
N GLY A 99 23.90 18.79 13.03
CA GLY A 99 25.08 18.14 13.63
C GLY A 99 25.62 16.94 12.85
N TYR A 100 24.96 16.51 11.77
CA TYR A 100 25.34 15.27 11.07
C TYR A 100 26.54 15.46 10.17
N GLU A 101 26.70 16.64 9.56
CA GLU A 101 27.86 16.95 8.73
C GLU A 101 29.10 17.14 9.60
N GLU A 102 28.95 17.79 10.75
CA GLU A 102 29.99 17.95 11.76
C GLU A 102 30.43 16.58 12.30
N PHE A 103 29.50 15.63 12.45
CA PHE A 103 29.81 14.26 12.84
C PHE A 103 30.58 13.50 11.75
N TYR A 104 30.27 13.75 10.47
CA TYR A 104 31.04 13.22 9.35
C TYR A 104 32.46 13.81 9.30
N ALA A 105 32.59 15.13 9.46
CA ALA A 105 33.90 15.80 9.54
C ALA A 105 34.76 15.23 10.66
N ARG A 106 34.18 15.05 11.85
CA ARG A 106 34.86 14.41 13.00
C ARG A 106 35.38 13.01 12.66
N ALA A 107 34.60 12.17 11.98
CA ALA A 107 35.06 10.84 11.57
C ALA A 107 36.30 10.92 10.66
N ARG A 108 36.34 11.89 9.73
CA ARG A 108 37.50 12.12 8.86
C ARG A 108 38.71 12.61 9.63
N GLU A 109 38.53 13.53 10.56
CA GLU A 109 39.60 14.03 11.45
C GLU A 109 40.21 12.93 12.32
N MET A 110 39.41 11.92 12.68
CA MET A 110 39.87 10.71 13.39
C MET A 110 40.53 9.66 12.48
N GLY A 111 40.83 9.99 11.22
CA GLY A 111 41.54 9.11 10.29
C GLY A 111 40.69 7.95 9.76
N VAL A 112 39.37 8.11 9.64
CA VAL A 112 38.52 7.17 8.91
C VAL A 112 38.64 7.44 7.41
N ASN A 113 38.92 6.40 6.64
CA ASN A 113 39.10 6.49 5.19
C ASN A 113 37.76 6.31 4.46
N PHE A 114 37.45 7.21 3.53
CA PHE A 114 36.21 7.16 2.75
C PHE A 114 36.53 6.92 1.28
N ILE A 115 36.03 5.82 0.73
CA ILE A 115 36.25 5.44 -0.68
C ILE A 115 34.92 5.54 -1.40
N ARG A 116 34.85 6.42 -2.40
CA ARG A 116 33.64 6.59 -3.20
C ARG A 116 33.58 5.53 -4.29
N GLY A 117 33.04 4.38 -3.93
CA GLY A 117 32.91 3.23 -4.81
C GLY A 117 31.89 2.23 -4.30
N ARG A 118 31.03 1.73 -5.19
CA ARG A 118 30.14 0.60 -4.85
C ARG A 118 30.93 -0.69 -4.97
N VAL A 119 30.99 -1.47 -3.90
CA VAL A 119 31.66 -2.77 -3.89
C VAL A 119 30.99 -3.73 -4.87
N SER A 120 31.82 -4.34 -5.73
CA SER A 120 31.39 -5.27 -6.78
C SER A 120 31.32 -6.73 -6.29
N LYS A 121 32.33 -7.17 -5.52
CA LYS A 121 32.40 -8.50 -4.91
C LYS A 121 33.32 -8.51 -3.69
N ILE A 122 33.14 -9.51 -2.84
CA ILE A 122 34.06 -9.85 -1.74
C ILE A 122 34.52 -11.29 -1.90
N THR A 123 35.82 -11.53 -1.71
CA THR A 123 36.43 -12.86 -1.68
C THR A 123 37.19 -13.08 -0.38
N GLU A 124 37.27 -14.32 0.08
CA GLU A 124 37.96 -14.67 1.34
C GLU A 124 39.33 -15.29 1.05
N THR A 125 40.36 -14.90 1.80
CA THR A 125 41.70 -15.48 1.74
C THR A 125 41.79 -16.76 2.57
N PRO A 126 42.84 -17.60 2.40
CA PRO A 126 43.07 -18.76 3.27
C PRO A 126 43.13 -18.40 4.77
N GLU A 127 43.64 -17.21 5.11
CA GLU A 127 43.76 -16.65 6.47
C GLU A 127 42.46 -16.04 7.00
N LYS A 128 41.34 -16.22 6.27
CA LYS A 128 40.01 -15.70 6.63
C LYS A 128 39.93 -14.17 6.64
N ASN A 129 40.82 -13.49 5.93
CA ASN A 129 40.68 -12.08 5.61
C ASN A 129 39.81 -11.91 4.36
N LEU A 130 39.37 -10.69 4.08
CA LEU A 130 38.37 -10.36 3.07
C LEU A 130 38.94 -9.37 2.07
N ILE A 131 39.05 -9.77 0.81
CA ILE A 131 39.43 -8.89 -0.29
C ILE A 131 38.17 -8.24 -0.86
N ILE A 132 38.12 -6.91 -0.80
CA ILE A 132 37.01 -6.08 -1.27
C ILE A 132 37.38 -5.51 -2.62
N HIS A 133 36.57 -5.80 -3.63
CA HIS A 133 36.78 -5.34 -5.00
C HIS A 133 35.83 -4.20 -5.31
N ALA A 134 36.36 -3.01 -5.59
CA ALA A 134 35.57 -1.83 -5.96
C ALA A 134 36.29 -0.99 -7.02
N GLU A 135 35.65 0.07 -7.45
CA GLU A 135 36.25 1.15 -8.23
C GLU A 135 36.22 2.41 -7.38
N ASP A 136 37.36 3.07 -7.18
CA ASP A 136 37.36 4.41 -6.62
C ASP A 136 36.99 5.39 -7.73
N THR A 137 35.75 5.86 -7.69
CA THR A 137 35.20 6.73 -8.73
C THR A 137 35.80 8.14 -8.72
N LEU A 138 36.54 8.54 -7.68
CA LEU A 138 37.24 9.82 -7.65
C LEU A 138 38.59 9.75 -8.35
N LEU A 139 39.22 8.57 -8.34
CA LEU A 139 40.49 8.30 -9.03
C LEU A 139 40.29 7.67 -10.42
N GLY A 140 39.14 7.02 -10.64
CA GLY A 140 38.85 6.26 -11.86
C GLY A 140 39.61 4.93 -11.93
N GLU A 141 40.01 4.39 -10.78
CA GLU A 141 40.87 3.20 -10.71
C GLU A 141 40.17 2.05 -9.96
N PRO A 142 40.36 0.79 -10.41
CA PRO A 142 39.97 -0.36 -9.62
C PRO A 142 40.81 -0.44 -8.35
N ILE A 143 40.16 -0.75 -7.22
CA ILE A 143 40.80 -0.92 -5.93
C ILE A 143 40.48 -2.31 -5.36
N GLU A 144 41.52 -2.96 -4.87
CA GLU A 144 41.43 -4.15 -4.02
C GLU A 144 41.94 -3.79 -2.63
N LEU A 145 41.07 -3.94 -1.62
CA LEU A 145 41.42 -3.70 -0.23
C LEU A 145 41.24 -4.99 0.57
N GLU A 146 42.30 -5.42 1.26
CA GLU A 146 42.21 -6.51 2.23
C GLU A 146 41.77 -5.98 3.60
N ALA A 147 40.68 -6.52 4.13
CA ALA A 147 40.16 -6.21 5.47
C ALA A 147 40.07 -7.47 6.33
N GLU A 148 40.30 -7.34 7.62
CA GLU A 148 40.15 -8.46 8.57
C GLU A 148 38.67 -8.66 8.98
N MET A 149 37.83 -7.63 8.82
CA MET A 149 36.38 -7.68 9.03
C MET A 149 35.65 -6.75 8.05
N VAL A 150 34.51 -7.21 7.53
CA VAL A 150 33.58 -6.39 6.73
C VAL A 150 32.25 -6.24 7.46
N VAL A 151 31.77 -5.00 7.55
CA VAL A 151 30.48 -4.66 8.15
C VAL A 151 29.52 -4.12 7.08
N LEU A 152 28.41 -4.81 6.90
CA LEU A 152 27.40 -4.47 5.90
C LEU A 152 26.37 -3.49 6.49
N ALA A 153 26.23 -2.31 5.88
CA ALA A 153 25.21 -1.34 6.23
C ALA A 153 23.89 -1.70 5.51
N THR A 154 23.13 -2.60 6.13
CA THR A 154 21.95 -3.24 5.55
C THR A 154 20.73 -2.33 5.47
N ALA A 155 19.86 -2.62 4.51
CA ALA A 155 18.59 -1.94 4.32
C ALA A 155 17.63 -2.14 5.51
N ALA A 156 16.96 -1.08 5.91
CA ALA A 156 15.78 -1.14 6.77
C ALA A 156 14.59 -1.63 5.94
N ILE A 157 13.89 -2.63 6.46
CA ILE A 157 12.70 -3.21 5.83
C ILE A 157 11.53 -3.21 6.83
N PRO A 158 10.28 -3.33 6.35
CA PRO A 158 9.13 -3.49 7.24
C PRO A 158 9.32 -4.67 8.20
N ALA A 159 8.87 -4.50 9.44
CA ALA A 159 8.97 -5.54 10.45
C ALA A 159 8.19 -6.80 10.03
N LYS A 160 8.68 -7.97 10.48
CA LYS A 160 7.92 -9.22 10.34
C LYS A 160 6.56 -9.07 11.04
N GLY A 161 5.48 -9.43 10.36
CA GLY A 161 4.11 -9.27 10.85
C GLY A 161 3.48 -7.90 10.56
N ALA A 162 4.17 -6.98 9.87
CA ALA A 162 3.59 -5.69 9.45
C ALA A 162 2.34 -5.87 8.58
N ASP A 163 2.26 -6.95 7.79
CA ASP A 163 1.09 -7.32 6.99
C ASP A 163 -0.10 -7.76 7.87
N GLU A 164 0.14 -8.43 8.99
CA GLU A 164 -0.90 -8.81 9.94
C GLU A 164 -1.46 -7.59 10.66
N VAL A 165 -0.58 -6.69 11.10
CA VAL A 165 -0.98 -5.42 11.72
C VAL A 165 -1.76 -4.54 10.73
N ALA A 166 -1.32 -4.46 9.48
CA ALA A 166 -2.04 -3.75 8.41
C ALA A 166 -3.49 -4.24 8.31
N ARG A 167 -3.67 -5.57 8.29
CA ARG A 167 -4.98 -6.24 8.18
C ARG A 167 -5.84 -6.00 9.41
N LEU A 168 -5.26 -6.15 10.61
CA LEU A 168 -5.99 -5.97 11.87
C LEU A 168 -6.54 -4.53 12.01
N LEU A 169 -5.74 -3.56 11.61
CA LEU A 169 -6.07 -2.13 11.71
C LEU A 169 -6.78 -1.58 10.45
N ASN A 170 -6.89 -2.38 9.38
CA ASN A 170 -7.38 -1.97 8.06
C ASN A 170 -6.63 -0.76 7.46
N ILE A 171 -5.31 -0.70 7.66
CA ILE A 171 -4.46 0.37 7.15
C ILE A 171 -3.64 -0.08 5.94
N THR A 172 -3.38 0.85 5.02
CA THR A 172 -2.69 0.58 3.76
C THR A 172 -1.17 0.58 3.93
N ARG A 173 -0.46 -0.16 3.07
CA ARG A 173 1.01 -0.12 2.94
C ARG A 173 1.43 0.53 1.63
N GLY A 174 2.54 1.25 1.65
CA GLY A 174 3.19 1.81 0.47
C GLY A 174 3.83 0.74 -0.41
N SER A 175 4.27 1.16 -1.61
CA SER A 175 5.04 0.30 -2.52
C SER A 175 6.41 -0.10 -1.96
N ASP A 176 6.90 0.63 -0.97
CA ASP A 176 8.09 0.31 -0.18
C ASP A 176 7.83 -0.73 0.93
N GLY A 177 6.57 -1.07 1.15
CA GLY A 177 6.09 -2.01 2.16
C GLY A 177 5.91 -1.42 3.56
N PHE A 178 6.15 -0.13 3.79
CA PHE A 178 5.88 0.50 5.10
C PHE A 178 4.40 0.92 5.20
N PHE A 179 3.92 1.30 6.39
CA PHE A 179 2.55 1.82 6.52
C PHE A 179 2.42 3.18 5.83
N MET A 180 1.34 3.35 5.07
CA MET A 180 1.07 4.54 4.28
C MET A 180 0.37 5.60 5.12
N GLU A 181 0.94 6.80 5.16
CA GLU A 181 0.28 7.99 5.70
C GLU A 181 -0.86 8.48 4.78
N SER A 182 -1.80 9.23 5.35
CA SER A 182 -2.93 9.80 4.59
C SER A 182 -2.49 10.83 3.57
N HIS A 183 -1.48 11.65 3.89
CA HIS A 183 -0.90 12.59 2.94
C HIS A 183 0.53 12.98 3.37
N PRO A 184 1.55 12.89 2.51
CA PRO A 184 2.96 13.08 2.87
C PRO A 184 3.31 14.40 3.57
N LYS A 185 2.55 15.48 3.28
CA LYS A 185 2.74 16.83 3.86
C LYS A 185 1.66 17.24 4.86
N LEU A 186 0.39 17.16 4.48
CA LEU A 186 -0.74 17.65 5.28
C LEU A 186 -1.11 16.73 6.45
N LYS A 187 -0.90 15.43 6.31
CA LYS A 187 -1.27 14.39 7.28
C LYS A 187 -0.20 13.28 7.33
N PRO A 188 1.06 13.62 7.69
CA PRO A 188 2.20 12.70 7.56
C PRO A 188 2.23 11.56 8.59
N ILE A 189 1.36 11.63 9.60
CA ILE A 189 1.28 10.68 10.72
C ILE A 189 -0.14 10.13 10.92
N ASP A 190 -1.12 10.64 10.19
CA ASP A 190 -2.48 10.08 10.19
C ASP A 190 -2.53 8.99 9.12
N THR A 191 -3.31 7.93 9.35
CA THR A 191 -3.64 6.98 8.29
C THR A 191 -4.93 7.42 7.58
N PRO A 192 -5.28 6.84 6.42
CA PRO A 192 -6.60 7.04 5.82
C PRO A 192 -7.77 6.56 6.70
N VAL A 193 -7.50 5.75 7.73
CA VAL A 193 -8.49 5.31 8.71
C VAL A 193 -8.53 6.27 9.90
N ASP A 194 -9.66 6.91 10.10
CA ASP A 194 -9.85 7.85 11.20
C ASP A 194 -9.60 7.19 12.56
N GLY A 195 -8.85 7.90 13.42
CA GLY A 195 -8.49 7.42 14.75
C GLY A 195 -7.25 6.53 14.80
N ILE A 196 -6.66 6.16 13.66
CA ILE A 196 -5.42 5.38 13.59
C ILE A 196 -4.28 6.28 13.08
N PHE A 197 -3.19 6.30 13.84
CA PHE A 197 -2.01 7.13 13.60
C PHE A 197 -0.73 6.28 13.56
N LEU A 198 0.31 6.81 12.93
CA LEU A 198 1.61 6.17 12.75
C LEU A 198 2.69 6.91 13.55
N ALA A 199 3.64 6.15 14.10
CA ALA A 199 4.81 6.70 14.76
C ALA A 199 6.04 5.83 14.55
N GLY A 200 7.13 6.45 14.08
CA GLY A 200 8.45 5.82 14.00
C GLY A 200 8.70 5.06 12.70
N ALA A 201 9.62 4.11 12.77
CA ALA A 201 10.14 3.41 11.59
C ALA A 201 9.11 2.54 10.86
N CYS A 202 7.95 2.25 11.44
CA CYS A 202 6.89 1.47 10.79
C CYS A 202 6.25 2.22 9.59
N GLN A 203 6.30 3.55 9.59
CA GLN A 203 5.85 4.40 8.48
C GLN A 203 6.92 4.57 7.39
N GLY A 204 8.18 4.27 7.69
CA GLY A 204 9.28 4.41 6.74
C GLY A 204 10.63 4.62 7.44
N PRO A 205 11.77 4.38 6.76
CA PRO A 205 13.09 4.47 7.36
C PRO A 205 13.39 5.87 7.90
N LYS A 206 13.75 5.96 9.19
CA LYS A 206 14.08 7.21 9.89
C LYS A 206 14.90 6.93 11.15
N ASP A 207 15.58 7.96 11.64
CA ASP A 207 16.39 7.89 12.85
C ASP A 207 15.55 8.04 14.14
N ILE A 208 16.25 8.02 15.28
CA ILE A 208 15.64 8.14 16.62
C ILE A 208 14.99 9.52 16.83
N PRO A 209 15.68 10.66 16.62
CA PRO A 209 15.06 11.98 16.81
C PRO A 209 13.76 12.16 16.01
N TYR A 210 13.75 11.73 14.74
CA TYR A 210 12.55 11.82 13.93
C TYR A 210 11.46 10.87 14.44
N SER A 211 11.81 9.64 14.85
CA SER A 211 10.84 8.72 15.45
C SER A 211 10.20 9.26 16.73
N VAL A 212 10.99 9.90 17.61
CA VAL A 212 10.50 10.53 18.85
C VAL A 212 9.58 11.71 18.54
N SER A 213 9.95 12.54 17.57
CA SER A 213 9.12 13.65 17.09
C SER A 213 7.78 13.15 16.54
N GLN A 214 7.79 12.09 15.72
CA GLN A 214 6.56 11.47 15.24
C GLN A 214 5.72 10.86 16.37
N GLY A 215 6.33 10.24 17.38
CA GLY A 215 5.60 9.73 18.55
C GLY A 215 4.85 10.84 19.29
N SER A 216 5.51 11.97 19.51
CA SER A 216 4.89 13.16 20.11
C SER A 216 3.76 13.72 19.23
N GLY A 217 3.98 13.78 17.92
CA GLY A 217 2.97 14.19 16.95
C GLY A 217 1.74 13.27 16.96
N ALA A 218 1.94 11.95 16.92
CA ALA A 218 0.87 10.96 16.94
C ALA A 218 0.05 11.05 18.24
N ALA A 219 0.72 11.24 19.39
CA ALA A 219 0.04 11.48 20.66
C ALA A 219 -0.82 12.75 20.61
N ALA A 220 -0.30 13.86 20.05
CA ALA A 220 -1.07 15.09 19.89
C ALA A 220 -2.28 14.90 18.96
N ARG A 221 -2.13 14.18 17.85
CA ARG A 221 -3.24 13.85 16.93
C ARG A 221 -4.31 13.01 17.61
N ALA A 222 -3.92 11.95 18.32
CA ALA A 222 -4.85 11.13 19.10
C ALA A 222 -5.58 11.95 20.17
N ALA A 223 -4.88 12.85 20.86
CA ALA A 223 -5.48 13.75 21.84
C ALA A 223 -6.57 14.66 21.25
N THR A 224 -6.50 15.05 19.97
CA THR A 224 -7.56 15.85 19.32
C THR A 224 -8.91 15.15 19.21
N ILE A 225 -8.90 13.81 19.29
CA ILE A 225 -10.08 12.96 19.31
C ILE A 225 -10.50 12.74 20.77
N LEU A 226 -9.56 12.29 21.60
CA LEU A 226 -9.81 11.91 23.00
C LEU A 226 -10.22 13.09 23.89
N SER A 227 -9.81 14.32 23.56
CA SER A 227 -10.17 15.54 24.32
C SER A 227 -11.61 16.01 24.12
N LYS A 228 -12.35 15.42 23.17
CA LYS A 228 -13.71 15.85 22.83
C LYS A 228 -14.74 14.88 23.44
N PRO A 229 -15.88 15.38 23.94
CA PRO A 229 -16.94 14.53 24.48
C PRO A 229 -17.65 13.69 23.40
N SER A 230 -17.53 14.09 22.14
CA SER A 230 -18.14 13.42 20.99
C SER A 230 -17.32 13.66 19.74
N VAL A 231 -17.37 12.70 18.81
CA VAL A 231 -16.78 12.82 17.47
C VAL A 231 -17.88 12.98 16.44
N LYS A 232 -17.60 13.77 15.40
CA LYS A 232 -18.47 13.85 14.23
C LYS A 232 -18.06 12.73 13.28
N ILE A 233 -19.01 11.89 12.90
CA ILE A 233 -18.84 10.89 11.84
C ILE A 233 -19.40 11.44 10.54
N GLU A 234 -18.86 10.98 9.41
CA GLU A 234 -19.43 11.31 8.11
C GLU A 234 -20.86 10.75 7.99
N PRO A 235 -21.84 11.55 7.54
CA PRO A 235 -23.24 11.13 7.45
C PRO A 235 -23.51 10.30 6.19
N ILE A 236 -22.62 9.38 5.85
CA ILE A 236 -22.72 8.45 4.69
C ILE A 236 -23.25 7.07 5.10
N ILE A 237 -24.00 7.04 6.20
CA ILE A 237 -24.55 5.83 6.83
C ILE A 237 -25.72 5.24 6.02
N ALA A 238 -26.05 3.99 6.32
CA ALA A 238 -27.24 3.34 5.80
C ALA A 238 -28.48 3.72 6.63
N VAL A 239 -29.61 3.98 5.95
CA VAL A 239 -30.91 4.27 6.56
C VAL A 239 -31.95 3.34 5.95
N VAL A 240 -32.84 2.79 6.79
CA VAL A 240 -33.90 1.87 6.37
C VAL A 240 -35.22 2.64 6.24
N ASP A 241 -35.89 2.45 5.10
CA ASP A 241 -37.27 2.85 4.85
C ASP A 241 -38.20 1.79 5.48
N PRO A 242 -38.94 2.13 6.55
CA PRO A 242 -39.75 1.17 7.29
C PRO A 242 -40.91 0.62 6.45
N GLU A 243 -41.43 1.39 5.49
CA GLU A 243 -42.59 0.99 4.68
C GLU A 243 -42.21 -0.06 3.64
N LYS A 244 -40.97 -0.01 3.14
CA LYS A 244 -40.44 -0.98 2.18
C LYS A 244 -39.79 -2.19 2.84
N CYS A 245 -39.40 -2.09 4.10
CA CYS A 245 -38.68 -3.15 4.79
C CYS A 245 -39.53 -4.41 4.92
N ARG A 246 -39.22 -5.46 4.15
CA ARG A 246 -40.01 -6.71 4.15
C ARG A 246 -40.05 -7.41 5.51
N ASN A 247 -39.12 -7.13 6.43
CA ASN A 247 -39.08 -7.74 7.76
C ASN A 247 -40.35 -7.46 8.60
N VAL A 248 -41.11 -6.41 8.25
CA VAL A 248 -42.41 -6.10 8.88
C VAL A 248 -43.52 -7.07 8.49
N ARG A 249 -43.37 -7.81 7.39
CA ARG A 249 -44.38 -8.75 6.86
C ARG A 249 -43.91 -10.20 6.83
N VAL A 250 -42.64 -10.40 6.47
CA VAL A 250 -42.02 -11.72 6.31
C VAL A 250 -40.63 -11.65 6.91
N LYS A 251 -40.28 -12.65 7.73
CA LYS A 251 -38.97 -12.77 8.36
C LYS A 251 -37.84 -12.53 7.34
N CYS A 252 -37.11 -11.45 7.55
CA CYS A 252 -35.95 -11.05 6.76
C CYS A 252 -34.77 -10.78 7.71
N GLY A 253 -33.64 -10.31 7.18
CA GLY A 253 -32.41 -10.10 7.97
C GLY A 253 -31.13 -10.21 7.16
N ILE A 254 -31.23 -10.19 5.82
CA ILE A 254 -30.07 -10.23 4.92
C ILE A 254 -29.12 -9.07 5.24
N CYS A 255 -29.65 -7.87 5.48
CA CYS A 255 -28.85 -6.69 5.80
C CYS A 255 -27.98 -6.89 7.04
N ALA A 256 -28.52 -7.44 8.13
CA ALA A 256 -27.76 -7.75 9.35
C ALA A 256 -26.66 -8.78 9.09
N ARG A 257 -26.96 -9.90 8.40
CA ARG A 257 -25.95 -10.91 8.03
C ARG A 257 -24.85 -10.34 7.13
N LYS A 258 -25.18 -9.37 6.29
CA LYS A 258 -24.24 -8.74 5.35
C LYS A 258 -23.49 -7.56 5.97
N CYS A 259 -23.82 -7.12 7.19
CA CYS A 259 -23.09 -6.07 7.89
C CYS A 259 -21.91 -6.68 8.67
N PRO A 260 -20.65 -6.42 8.30
CA PRO A 260 -19.52 -7.00 9.01
C PRO A 260 -19.26 -6.34 10.38
N TYR A 261 -19.89 -5.19 10.61
CA TYR A 261 -19.77 -4.41 11.86
C TYR A 261 -20.85 -4.74 12.88
N GLY A 262 -21.85 -5.56 12.54
CA GLY A 262 -22.99 -5.80 13.42
C GLY A 262 -23.84 -4.55 13.69
N ALA A 263 -23.81 -3.56 12.78
CA ALA A 263 -24.49 -2.28 12.96
C ALA A 263 -26.02 -2.34 12.82
N ILE A 264 -26.57 -3.46 12.33
CA ILE A 264 -27.99 -3.55 11.97
C ILE A 264 -28.70 -4.53 12.91
N VAL A 265 -29.69 -4.03 13.63
CA VAL A 265 -30.57 -4.81 14.50
C VAL A 265 -31.82 -5.21 13.72
N VAL A 266 -32.22 -6.46 13.85
CA VAL A 266 -33.40 -7.01 13.17
C VAL A 266 -34.24 -7.75 14.20
N GLU A 267 -35.39 -7.18 14.54
CA GLU A 267 -36.43 -7.81 15.36
C GLU A 267 -37.57 -8.24 14.44
N GLU A 268 -38.04 -9.48 14.58
CA GLU A 268 -39.10 -10.04 13.71
C GLU A 268 -40.39 -9.20 13.82
N GLY A 269 -41.02 -8.88 12.68
CA GLY A 269 -42.21 -8.02 12.63
C GLY A 269 -41.94 -6.52 12.73
N LYS A 270 -40.69 -6.09 12.96
CA LYS A 270 -40.27 -4.68 12.97
C LYS A 270 -39.36 -4.35 11.78
N PRO A 271 -39.27 -3.09 11.35
CA PRO A 271 -38.27 -2.69 10.37
C PRO A 271 -36.86 -2.90 10.93
N ALA A 272 -35.91 -3.24 10.07
CA ALA A 272 -34.50 -3.29 10.47
C ALA A 272 -34.01 -1.90 10.87
N GLU A 273 -33.19 -1.81 11.91
CA GLU A 273 -32.68 -0.54 12.44
C GLU A 273 -31.15 -0.50 12.32
N VAL A 274 -30.61 0.62 11.82
CA VAL A 274 -29.15 0.82 11.71
C VAL A 274 -28.69 1.67 12.89
N ARG A 275 -27.81 1.11 13.72
CA ARG A 275 -27.08 1.87 14.74
C ARG A 275 -26.06 2.76 14.05
N ALA A 276 -26.39 4.04 13.89
CA ALA A 276 -25.59 5.01 13.15
C ALA A 276 -24.12 5.02 13.57
N ALA A 277 -23.84 4.96 14.87
CA ALA A 277 -22.48 4.98 15.42
C ALA A 277 -21.60 3.78 14.99
N MET A 278 -22.21 2.65 14.60
CA MET A 278 -21.51 1.45 14.15
C MET A 278 -21.48 1.32 12.62
N CYS A 279 -22.19 2.21 11.90
CA CYS A 279 -22.28 2.16 10.46
C CYS A 279 -21.12 2.92 9.82
N HIS A 280 -20.17 2.20 9.23
CA HIS A 280 -19.03 2.80 8.54
C HIS A 280 -19.32 3.21 7.09
N GLY A 281 -20.57 3.12 6.63
CA GLY A 281 -20.94 3.60 5.28
C GLY A 281 -20.34 2.79 4.11
N CYS A 282 -20.20 1.46 4.24
CA CYS A 282 -19.71 0.64 3.14
C CYS A 282 -20.75 0.43 2.01
N GLY A 283 -22.04 0.54 2.32
CA GLY A 283 -23.12 0.37 1.35
C GLY A 283 -23.44 -1.07 0.96
N THR A 284 -22.77 -2.08 1.55
CA THR A 284 -23.01 -3.49 1.18
C THR A 284 -24.42 -3.98 1.51
N CYS A 285 -24.99 -3.59 2.66
CA CYS A 285 -26.37 -3.95 2.99
C CYS A 285 -27.41 -3.31 2.04
N VAL A 286 -27.07 -2.17 1.44
CA VAL A 286 -27.91 -1.46 0.47
C VAL A 286 -28.02 -2.28 -0.80
N ALA A 287 -26.89 -2.67 -1.38
CA ALA A 287 -26.82 -3.46 -2.61
C ALA A 287 -27.36 -4.91 -2.46
N GLU A 288 -27.57 -5.37 -1.22
CA GLU A 288 -28.08 -6.71 -0.91
C GLU A 288 -29.55 -6.72 -0.50
N CYS A 289 -30.18 -5.55 -0.32
CA CYS A 289 -31.56 -5.49 0.15
C CYS A 289 -32.52 -5.88 -0.98
N PRO A 290 -33.24 -7.02 -0.88
CA PRO A 290 -34.12 -7.48 -1.95
C PRO A 290 -35.39 -6.62 -2.11
N ALA A 291 -35.62 -5.69 -1.17
CA ALA A 291 -36.78 -4.82 -1.13
C ALA A 291 -36.44 -3.37 -1.49
N ASP A 292 -35.18 -3.07 -1.82
CA ASP A 292 -34.72 -1.69 -2.07
C ASP A 292 -35.08 -0.74 -0.91
N ALA A 293 -35.13 -1.29 0.31
CA ALA A 293 -35.59 -0.60 1.51
C ALA A 293 -34.48 0.12 2.27
N ILE A 294 -33.22 0.02 1.83
CA ILE A 294 -32.08 0.62 2.52
C ILE A 294 -31.43 1.60 1.57
N THR A 295 -31.11 2.79 2.05
CA THR A 295 -30.40 3.82 1.29
C THR A 295 -29.11 4.16 2.00
N GLN A 296 -28.01 4.26 1.24
CA GLN A 296 -26.78 4.86 1.74
C GLN A 296 -26.85 6.37 1.51
N MET A 297 -26.77 7.16 2.57
CA MET A 297 -26.73 8.61 2.46
C MET A 297 -25.50 9.05 1.66
N HIS A 298 -25.67 10.06 0.79
CA HIS A 298 -24.65 10.58 -0.14
C HIS A 298 -24.19 9.61 -1.27
N PHE A 299 -24.64 8.36 -1.24
CA PHE A 299 -24.43 7.36 -2.30
C PHE A 299 -25.75 6.64 -2.59
N THR A 300 -26.83 7.41 -2.73
CA THR A 300 -28.16 6.86 -2.98
C THR A 300 -28.21 6.20 -4.35
N ASP A 301 -29.14 5.26 -4.55
CA ASP A 301 -29.36 4.67 -5.88
C ASP A 301 -29.61 5.78 -6.91
N ALA A 302 -30.51 6.73 -6.61
CA ALA A 302 -30.85 7.83 -7.50
C ALA A 302 -29.63 8.67 -7.92
N GLN A 303 -28.72 8.98 -6.99
CA GLN A 303 -27.49 9.71 -7.28
C GLN A 303 -26.57 8.92 -8.22
N ILE A 304 -26.40 7.63 -7.97
CA ILE A 304 -25.53 6.78 -8.80
C ILE A 304 -26.16 6.58 -10.20
N PHE A 305 -27.47 6.32 -10.28
CA PHE A 305 -28.19 6.25 -11.56
C PHE A 305 -28.03 7.55 -12.36
N ALA A 306 -28.16 8.72 -11.73
CA ALA A 306 -27.94 10.00 -12.41
C ALA A 306 -26.51 10.13 -12.97
N GLN A 307 -25.49 9.72 -12.20
CA GLN A 307 -24.10 9.70 -12.68
C GLN A 307 -23.89 8.74 -13.86
N ILE A 308 -24.49 7.54 -13.82
CA ILE A 308 -24.43 6.57 -14.92
C ILE A 308 -24.99 7.20 -16.20
N ARG A 309 -26.17 7.83 -16.10
CA ARG A 309 -26.84 8.44 -17.24
C ARG A 309 -26.04 9.58 -17.86
N ALA A 310 -25.47 10.46 -17.02
CA ALA A 310 -24.63 11.56 -17.49
C ALA A 310 -23.33 11.03 -18.12
N ALA A 311 -22.66 10.06 -17.49
CA ALA A 311 -21.43 9.48 -18.01
C ALA A 311 -21.60 8.82 -19.40
N LEU A 312 -22.79 8.29 -19.67
CA LEU A 312 -23.15 7.53 -20.87
C LEU A 312 -24.09 8.29 -21.84
N GLU A 313 -24.23 9.60 -21.69
CA GLU A 313 -25.12 10.40 -22.53
C GLU A 313 -24.67 10.41 -24.01
N GLU A 314 -23.37 10.56 -24.24
CA GLU A 314 -22.78 10.64 -25.57
C GLU A 314 -21.89 9.44 -25.87
N ASN A 315 -22.03 8.85 -27.07
CA ASN A 315 -21.21 7.72 -27.56
C ASN A 315 -20.94 6.63 -26.50
N PRO A 316 -21.96 6.11 -25.81
CA PRO A 316 -21.78 5.19 -24.69
C PRO A 316 -21.07 3.90 -25.09
N GLU A 317 -21.24 3.44 -26.32
CA GLU A 317 -20.60 2.24 -26.87
C GLU A 317 -19.07 2.34 -26.96
N ARG A 318 -18.52 3.56 -26.92
CA ARG A 318 -17.07 3.81 -26.92
C ARG A 318 -16.48 3.97 -25.51
N LYS A 319 -17.31 3.90 -24.46
CA LYS A 319 -16.92 4.19 -23.09
C LYS A 319 -16.76 2.93 -22.24
N ILE A 320 -15.78 2.97 -21.34
CA ILE A 320 -15.67 2.05 -20.21
C ILE A 320 -16.26 2.77 -19.00
N LEU A 321 -17.33 2.27 -18.41
CA LEU A 321 -17.87 2.80 -17.16
C LEU A 321 -17.26 2.05 -15.98
N GLY A 322 -16.47 2.74 -15.16
CA GLY A 322 -15.81 2.17 -13.99
C GLY A 322 -16.52 2.50 -12.68
N PHE A 323 -16.90 1.50 -11.89
CA PHE A 323 -17.28 1.69 -10.49
C PHE A 323 -16.07 1.40 -9.60
N CYS A 324 -15.49 2.44 -9.01
CA CYS A 324 -14.25 2.31 -8.24
C CYS A 324 -14.50 2.47 -6.74
N CYS A 325 -14.03 1.50 -5.96
CA CYS A 325 -13.90 1.61 -4.51
C CYS A 325 -13.00 2.81 -4.15
N ASN A 326 -13.48 3.67 -3.25
CA ASN A 326 -12.81 4.90 -2.83
C ASN A 326 -11.37 4.65 -2.34
N TRP A 327 -11.19 3.62 -1.51
CA TRP A 327 -9.94 3.40 -0.78
C TRP A 327 -8.81 2.79 -1.61
N CYS A 328 -9.14 1.94 -2.58
CA CYS A 328 -8.14 1.18 -3.32
C CYS A 328 -8.15 1.54 -4.81
N ALA A 329 -9.16 1.12 -5.57
CA ALA A 329 -9.15 1.31 -7.01
C ALA A 329 -9.21 2.79 -7.44
N TYR A 330 -9.97 3.64 -6.74
CA TYR A 330 -9.99 5.08 -7.03
C TYR A 330 -8.67 5.75 -6.62
N ALA A 331 -8.12 5.41 -5.45
CA ALA A 331 -6.80 5.88 -5.03
C ALA A 331 -5.68 5.42 -6.00
N GLY A 332 -5.78 4.21 -6.55
CA GLY A 332 -4.88 3.73 -7.60
C GLY A 332 -5.04 4.51 -8.91
N ALA A 333 -6.27 4.91 -9.27
CA ALA A 333 -6.52 5.81 -10.40
C ALA A 333 -5.88 7.19 -10.19
N ASP A 334 -6.05 7.77 -8.99
CA ASP A 334 -5.42 9.03 -8.61
C ASP A 334 -3.89 8.92 -8.64
N LEU A 335 -3.33 7.82 -8.10
CA LEU A 335 -1.89 7.56 -8.16
C LEU A 335 -1.40 7.47 -9.61
N ALA A 336 -2.16 6.80 -10.49
CA ALA A 336 -1.83 6.74 -11.91
C ALA A 336 -1.78 8.13 -12.55
N GLY A 337 -2.75 8.99 -12.24
CA GLY A 337 -2.77 10.39 -12.71
C GLY A 337 -1.59 11.21 -12.18
N THR A 338 -1.37 11.21 -10.86
CA THR A 338 -0.27 11.97 -10.22
C THR A 338 1.12 11.48 -10.63
N SER A 339 1.25 10.18 -10.94
CA SER A 339 2.48 9.55 -11.44
C SER A 339 2.63 9.66 -12.96
N ARG A 340 1.69 10.31 -13.65
CA ARG A 340 1.69 10.56 -15.11
C ARG A 340 1.73 9.26 -15.93
N HIS A 341 1.06 8.21 -15.48
CA HIS A 341 0.90 7.00 -16.27
C HIS A 341 -0.17 7.22 -17.34
N GLU A 342 0.19 6.97 -18.60
CA GLU A 342 -0.73 7.13 -19.72
C GLU A 342 -1.70 5.94 -19.85
N TYR A 343 -2.97 6.27 -20.08
CA TYR A 343 -4.03 5.33 -20.43
C TYR A 343 -5.13 6.05 -21.24
N PRO A 344 -5.95 5.32 -22.03
CA PRO A 344 -6.97 5.90 -22.89
C PRO A 344 -8.02 6.77 -22.15
N PRO A 345 -8.52 7.85 -22.76
CA PRO A 345 -9.42 8.81 -22.12
C PRO A 345 -10.90 8.38 -22.10
N ASN A 346 -11.21 7.15 -22.52
CA ASN A 346 -12.58 6.65 -22.66
C ASN A 346 -13.15 5.99 -21.38
N LEU A 347 -12.39 6.00 -20.28
CA LEU A 347 -12.89 5.62 -18.95
C LEU A 347 -13.74 6.75 -18.34
N ARG A 348 -14.88 6.40 -17.74
CA ARG A 348 -15.68 7.28 -16.87
C ARG A 348 -15.85 6.62 -15.51
N ILE A 349 -15.27 7.24 -14.47
CA ILE A 349 -15.28 6.68 -13.12
C ILE A 349 -16.47 7.22 -12.33
N ILE A 350 -17.25 6.32 -11.75
CA ILE A 350 -18.20 6.57 -10.68
C ILE A 350 -17.59 6.05 -9.38
N ARG A 351 -17.38 6.96 -8.43
CA ARG A 351 -16.79 6.62 -7.13
C ARG A 351 -17.85 6.12 -6.17
N VAL A 352 -17.57 5.01 -5.50
CA VAL A 352 -18.36 4.47 -4.39
C VAL A 352 -17.46 4.23 -3.19
N MET A 353 -17.97 4.32 -1.96
CA MET A 353 -17.14 4.10 -0.77
C MET A 353 -16.53 2.71 -0.75
N CYS A 354 -17.31 1.68 -1.08
CA CYS A 354 -16.85 0.31 -1.21
C CYS A 354 -17.37 -0.30 -2.51
N SER A 355 -16.61 -1.23 -3.11
CA SER A 355 -17.15 -2.07 -4.19
C SER A 355 -18.37 -2.87 -3.72
N GLY A 356 -18.50 -3.15 -2.42
CA GLY A 356 -19.69 -3.71 -1.77
C GLY A 356 -20.98 -2.94 -2.05
N ARG A 357 -20.91 -1.62 -2.29
CA ARG A 357 -22.04 -0.76 -2.64
C ARG A 357 -22.53 -0.94 -4.08
N VAL A 358 -21.70 -1.48 -4.98
CA VAL A 358 -22.05 -1.60 -6.40
C VAL A 358 -23.18 -2.60 -6.55
N ASP A 359 -24.40 -2.09 -6.70
CA ASP A 359 -25.59 -2.89 -6.94
C ASP A 359 -25.52 -3.54 -8.33
N ARG A 360 -26.12 -4.72 -8.48
CA ARG A 360 -26.33 -5.32 -9.81
C ARG A 360 -27.04 -4.35 -10.75
N ASP A 361 -28.05 -3.65 -10.25
CA ASP A 361 -28.91 -2.80 -11.05
C ASP A 361 -28.12 -1.61 -11.66
N PHE A 362 -26.99 -1.21 -11.07
CA PHE A 362 -26.09 -0.21 -11.66
C PHE A 362 -25.38 -0.71 -12.91
N VAL A 363 -24.91 -1.96 -12.89
CA VAL A 363 -24.29 -2.60 -14.05
C VAL A 363 -25.33 -2.83 -15.14
N LEU A 364 -26.54 -3.24 -14.77
CA LEU A 364 -27.66 -3.40 -15.71
C LEU A 364 -28.01 -2.05 -16.36
N GLU A 365 -28.07 -0.96 -15.59
CA GLU A 365 -28.29 0.37 -16.14
C GLU A 365 -27.20 0.78 -17.12
N ALA A 366 -25.92 0.55 -16.79
CA ALA A 366 -24.82 0.91 -17.66
C ALA A 366 -24.97 0.28 -19.06
N PHE A 367 -25.27 -1.03 -19.11
CA PHE A 367 -25.53 -1.70 -20.39
C PHE A 367 -26.85 -1.26 -21.04
N ARG A 368 -27.90 -0.99 -20.27
CA ARG A 368 -29.17 -0.45 -20.79
C ARG A 368 -29.01 0.92 -21.44
N ARG A 369 -28.06 1.74 -20.96
CA ARG A 369 -27.66 3.04 -21.53
C ARG A 369 -26.60 2.89 -22.62
N GLY A 370 -26.22 1.67 -22.99
CA GLY A 370 -25.37 1.40 -24.15
C GLY A 370 -23.87 1.37 -23.88
N ALA A 371 -23.42 1.26 -22.62
CA ALA A 371 -21.99 1.24 -22.29
C ALA A 371 -21.21 0.21 -23.12
N GLY A 372 -20.04 0.59 -23.63
CA GLY A 372 -19.11 -0.31 -24.31
C GLY A 372 -18.64 -1.42 -23.39
N MET A 373 -18.08 -1.05 -22.23
CA MET A 373 -17.71 -1.98 -21.17
C MET A 373 -18.04 -1.43 -19.79
N VAL A 374 -18.08 -2.32 -18.80
CA VAL A 374 -18.22 -1.98 -17.38
C VAL A 374 -17.07 -2.61 -16.60
N LEU A 375 -16.37 -1.78 -15.81
CA LEU A 375 -15.32 -2.18 -14.88
C LEU A 375 -15.81 -2.01 -13.44
N ILE A 376 -15.53 -2.97 -12.57
CA ILE A 376 -15.61 -2.79 -11.11
C ILE A 376 -14.20 -2.89 -10.54
N GLY A 377 -13.69 -1.78 -10.02
CA GLY A 377 -12.40 -1.71 -9.33
C GLY A 377 -12.59 -1.89 -7.82
N ALA A 378 -11.97 -2.92 -7.25
CA ALA A 378 -12.08 -3.28 -5.84
C ALA A 378 -10.72 -3.40 -5.14
N CYS A 379 -10.72 -3.45 -3.80
CA CYS A 379 -9.54 -3.80 -3.02
C CYS A 379 -9.21 -5.29 -3.16
N HIS A 380 -7.92 -5.66 -3.10
CA HIS A 380 -7.47 -7.06 -3.21
C HIS A 380 -8.14 -8.03 -2.24
N LEU A 381 -8.26 -9.25 -2.72
CA LEU A 381 -8.62 -10.40 -1.92
C LEU A 381 -7.33 -11.09 -1.44
N PRO A 382 -7.34 -11.77 -0.28
CA PRO A 382 -8.49 -11.95 0.60
C PRO A 382 -8.66 -10.87 1.68
N TYR A 383 -7.69 -9.98 1.90
CA TYR A 383 -7.59 -9.20 3.15
C TYR A 383 -7.57 -7.68 3.02
N ASP A 384 -7.52 -7.09 1.82
CA ASP A 384 -7.28 -5.64 1.69
C ASP A 384 -8.57 -4.81 1.79
N CYS A 385 -9.70 -5.42 2.15
CA CYS A 385 -10.96 -4.69 2.22
C CYS A 385 -10.97 -3.74 3.42
N HIS A 386 -11.01 -2.42 3.14
CA HIS A 386 -11.22 -1.39 4.16
C HIS A 386 -12.58 -1.49 4.88
N TYR A 387 -13.50 -2.30 4.35
CA TYR A 387 -14.77 -2.60 4.97
C TYR A 387 -14.94 -4.08 5.32
N ILE A 388 -13.85 -4.73 5.76
CA ILE A 388 -13.76 -6.13 6.23
C ILE A 388 -13.94 -7.15 5.10
N ASP A 389 -15.12 -7.19 4.47
CA ASP A 389 -15.47 -8.21 3.47
C ASP A 389 -16.45 -7.70 2.39
N GLY A 390 -16.60 -6.37 2.27
CA GLY A 390 -17.46 -5.76 1.25
C GLY A 390 -17.07 -6.15 -0.18
N ASN A 391 -15.77 -6.32 -0.45
CA ASN A 391 -15.27 -6.80 -1.73
C ASN A 391 -15.67 -8.25 -1.99
N TRP A 392 -15.57 -9.17 -1.02
CA TRP A 392 -16.03 -10.55 -1.14
C TRP A 392 -17.52 -10.65 -1.49
N LYS A 393 -18.36 -9.86 -0.80
CA LYS A 393 -19.80 -9.82 -1.06
C LYS A 393 -20.10 -9.30 -2.47
N MET A 394 -19.38 -8.28 -2.93
CA MET A 394 -19.44 -7.82 -4.32
C MET A 394 -18.99 -8.92 -5.29
N THR A 395 -17.86 -9.58 -5.04
CA THR A 395 -17.31 -10.62 -5.92
C THR A 395 -18.32 -11.72 -6.19
N GLU A 396 -18.98 -12.23 -5.16
CA GLU A 396 -20.00 -13.26 -5.32
C GLU A 396 -21.22 -12.77 -6.11
N ARG A 397 -21.70 -11.54 -5.81
CA ARG A 397 -22.80 -10.91 -6.55
C ARG A 397 -22.46 -10.70 -8.03
N MET A 398 -21.24 -10.24 -8.33
CA MET A 398 -20.80 -9.94 -9.70
C MET A 398 -20.46 -11.19 -10.50
N LYS A 399 -19.97 -12.27 -9.87
CA LYS A 399 -19.85 -13.57 -10.54
C LYS A 399 -21.21 -14.09 -10.99
N ALA A 400 -22.24 -13.99 -10.15
CA ALA A 400 -23.60 -14.39 -10.52
C ALA A 400 -24.17 -13.53 -11.65
N LEU A 401 -23.93 -12.21 -11.59
CA LEU A 401 -24.32 -11.26 -12.64
C LEU A 401 -23.63 -11.55 -13.98
N ALA A 402 -22.32 -11.77 -13.98
CA ALA A 402 -21.55 -12.08 -15.19
C ALA A 402 -22.12 -13.30 -15.91
N LYS A 403 -22.38 -14.40 -15.17
CA LYS A 403 -23.00 -15.61 -15.73
C LYS A 403 -24.37 -15.35 -16.35
N MET A 404 -25.18 -14.50 -15.73
CA MET A 404 -26.49 -14.12 -16.27
C MET A 404 -26.35 -13.28 -17.55
N LEU A 405 -25.49 -12.26 -17.57
CA LEU A 405 -25.28 -11.40 -18.73
C LEU A 405 -24.75 -12.19 -19.93
N GLN A 406 -23.82 -13.11 -19.71
CA GLN A 406 -23.31 -14.00 -20.77
C GLN A 406 -24.42 -14.87 -21.37
N LYS A 407 -25.30 -15.44 -20.54
CA LYS A 407 -26.47 -16.20 -21.02
C LYS A 407 -27.44 -15.35 -21.84
N LEU A 408 -27.52 -14.05 -21.56
CA LEU A 408 -28.33 -13.10 -22.33
C LEU A 408 -27.63 -12.64 -23.63
N GLY A 409 -26.38 -13.06 -23.85
CA GLY A 409 -25.62 -12.80 -25.06
C GLY A 409 -24.66 -11.61 -24.98
N LEU A 410 -24.33 -11.11 -23.78
CA LEU A 410 -23.26 -10.14 -23.60
C LEU A 410 -21.90 -10.81 -23.80
N THR A 411 -21.02 -10.20 -24.60
CA THR A 411 -19.63 -10.64 -24.72
C THR A 411 -18.92 -10.60 -23.36
N PRO A 412 -18.32 -11.71 -22.86
CA PRO A 412 -17.76 -11.82 -21.52
C PRO A 412 -16.79 -10.69 -21.13
N GLU A 413 -15.95 -10.27 -22.07
CA GLU A 413 -14.90 -9.25 -21.89
C GLU A 413 -15.48 -7.86 -21.60
N ARG A 414 -16.77 -7.62 -21.91
CA ARG A 414 -17.42 -6.33 -21.66
C ARG A 414 -17.74 -6.06 -20.20
N PHE A 415 -17.64 -7.05 -19.31
CA PHE A 415 -17.83 -6.88 -17.87
C PHE A 415 -16.66 -7.46 -17.09
N ARG A 416 -15.87 -6.59 -16.46
CA ARG A 416 -14.64 -6.96 -15.74
C ARG A 416 -14.72 -6.53 -14.27
N VAL A 417 -14.30 -7.42 -13.38
CA VAL A 417 -13.98 -7.09 -11.98
C VAL A 417 -12.47 -7.17 -11.84
N GLU A 418 -11.85 -6.13 -11.32
CA GLU A 418 -10.40 -6.08 -11.12
C GLU A 418 -10.07 -5.61 -9.70
N TYR A 419 -8.99 -6.17 -9.15
CA TYR A 419 -8.54 -5.87 -7.80
C TYR A 419 -7.29 -5.02 -7.86
N ILE A 420 -7.37 -3.78 -7.39
CA ILE A 420 -6.33 -2.76 -7.53
C ILE A 420 -6.15 -2.08 -6.17
N SER A 421 -4.95 -2.15 -5.62
CA SER A 421 -4.54 -1.44 -4.41
C SER A 421 -4.32 0.05 -4.69
N ALA A 422 -4.40 0.87 -3.63
CA ALA A 422 -4.09 2.30 -3.70
C ALA A 422 -2.67 2.58 -4.23
N ALA A 423 -1.72 1.66 -4.00
CA ALA A 423 -0.33 1.79 -4.44
C ALA A 423 -0.07 1.29 -5.88
N GLU A 424 -1.11 0.81 -6.58
CA GLU A 424 -0.96 0.13 -7.88
C GLU A 424 -1.38 1.00 -9.07
N GLY A 425 -0.88 2.24 -9.15
CA GLY A 425 -1.21 3.15 -10.26
C GLY A 425 -0.82 2.62 -11.64
N VAL A 426 0.33 1.94 -11.75
CA VAL A 426 0.76 1.27 -12.99
C VAL A 426 -0.24 0.18 -13.39
N LYS A 427 -0.68 -0.65 -12.43
CA LYS A 427 -1.67 -1.70 -12.69
C LYS A 427 -2.98 -1.10 -13.17
N PHE A 428 -3.45 -0.03 -12.53
CA PHE A 428 -4.66 0.67 -12.95
C PHE A 428 -4.55 1.10 -14.42
N ALA A 429 -3.48 1.81 -14.79
CA ALA A 429 -3.27 2.25 -16.17
C ALA A 429 -3.21 1.07 -17.18
N ASN A 430 -2.54 -0.03 -16.82
CA ASN A 430 -2.49 -1.25 -17.64
C ASN A 430 -3.88 -1.85 -17.87
N VAL A 431 -4.69 -1.99 -16.81
CA VAL A 431 -6.04 -2.55 -16.89
C VAL A 431 -6.92 -1.74 -17.84
N ILE A 432 -6.83 -0.40 -17.78
CA ILE A 432 -7.61 0.47 -18.68
C ILE A 432 -7.14 0.34 -20.13
N ARG A 433 -5.81 0.25 -20.37
CA ARG A 433 -5.26 -0.03 -21.71
C ARG A 433 -5.79 -1.35 -22.27
N GLU A 434 -5.67 -2.43 -21.51
CA GLU A 434 -6.17 -3.75 -21.91
C GLU A 434 -7.67 -3.73 -22.25
N MET A 435 -8.49 -3.06 -21.44
CA MET A 435 -9.93 -2.97 -21.69
C MET A 435 -10.25 -2.11 -22.92
N ALA A 436 -9.50 -1.03 -23.16
CA ALA A 436 -9.69 -0.20 -24.34
C ALA A 436 -9.31 -0.94 -25.63
N GLU A 437 -8.20 -1.68 -25.62
CA GLU A 437 -7.80 -2.55 -26.73
C GLU A 437 -8.89 -3.60 -27.03
N LYS A 438 -9.44 -4.24 -25.99
CA LYS A 438 -10.56 -5.18 -26.16
C LYS A 438 -11.85 -4.53 -26.65
N LEU A 439 -12.13 -3.29 -26.22
CA LEU A 439 -13.28 -2.55 -26.72
C LEU A 439 -13.18 -2.32 -28.23
N GLU A 440 -11.99 -1.95 -28.73
CA GLU A 440 -11.72 -1.78 -30.15
C GLU A 440 -11.80 -3.10 -30.93
N GLU A 441 -11.22 -4.18 -30.40
CA GLU A 441 -11.28 -5.51 -31.02
C GLU A 441 -12.72 -6.03 -31.20
N ILE A 442 -13.61 -5.80 -30.23
CA ILE A 442 -15.02 -6.22 -30.32
C ILE A 442 -15.74 -5.44 -31.44
N GLY A 443 -15.41 -4.16 -31.60
CA GLY A 443 -15.97 -3.28 -32.61
C GLY A 443 -17.32 -2.67 -32.24
N GLU A 444 -17.52 -1.42 -32.68
CA GLU A 444 -18.67 -0.59 -32.35
C GLU A 444 -20.01 -1.22 -32.78
N GLU A 445 -20.07 -1.78 -33.98
CA GLU A 445 -21.29 -2.38 -34.54
C GLU A 445 -21.77 -3.59 -33.72
N ARG A 446 -20.84 -4.44 -33.28
CA ARG A 446 -21.17 -5.58 -32.43
C ARG A 446 -21.68 -5.13 -31.06
N ILE A 447 -21.03 -4.13 -30.47
CA ILE A 447 -21.44 -3.56 -29.18
C ILE A 447 -22.87 -2.99 -29.26
N LYS A 448 -23.15 -2.20 -30.30
CA LYS A 448 -24.50 -1.65 -30.56
C LYS A 448 -25.53 -2.76 -30.74
N ALA A 449 -25.22 -3.80 -31.52
CA ALA A 449 -26.12 -4.93 -31.73
C ALA A 449 -26.43 -5.69 -30.43
N GLU A 450 -25.42 -5.98 -29.62
CA GLU A 450 -25.60 -6.61 -28.29
C GLU A 450 -26.45 -5.74 -27.36
N ASN A 451 -26.17 -4.43 -27.31
CA ASN A 451 -26.92 -3.49 -26.49
C ASN A 451 -28.39 -3.41 -26.93
N ALA A 452 -28.66 -3.33 -28.23
CA ALA A 452 -30.02 -3.31 -28.78
C ALA A 452 -30.80 -4.59 -28.43
N LYS A 453 -30.14 -5.76 -28.48
CA LYS A 453 -30.74 -7.05 -28.09
C LYS A 453 -31.03 -7.13 -26.59
N LEU A 454 -30.12 -6.63 -25.74
CA LEU A 454 -30.27 -6.68 -24.29
C LEU A 454 -31.29 -5.67 -23.76
N LYS A 455 -31.39 -4.51 -24.40
CA LYS A 455 -32.15 -3.36 -23.88
C LYS A 455 -33.60 -3.70 -23.46
N PRO A 456 -34.44 -4.38 -24.26
CA PRO A 456 -35.81 -4.72 -23.84
C PRO A 456 -35.88 -5.66 -22.62
N ILE A 457 -34.88 -6.51 -22.43
CA ILE A 457 -34.78 -7.40 -21.27
C ILE A 457 -34.40 -6.57 -20.04
N LEU A 458 -33.41 -5.69 -20.18
CA LEU A 458 -32.95 -4.82 -19.10
C LEU A 458 -34.00 -3.80 -18.68
N ASP A 459 -34.75 -3.21 -19.62
CA ASP A 459 -35.88 -2.32 -19.33
C ASP A 459 -36.94 -3.04 -18.47
N ARG A 460 -37.27 -4.31 -18.76
CA ARG A 460 -38.17 -5.11 -17.93
C ARG A 460 -37.60 -5.39 -16.53
N MET A 461 -36.31 -5.74 -16.45
CA MET A 461 -35.64 -6.04 -15.17
C MET A 461 -35.57 -4.81 -14.24
N LEU A 462 -35.42 -3.61 -14.80
CA LEU A 462 -35.30 -2.36 -14.05
C LEU A 462 -36.63 -1.61 -13.85
N SER A 463 -37.72 -2.06 -14.47
CA SER A 463 -39.05 -1.43 -14.34
C SER A 463 -39.48 -1.11 -12.90
N ARG A 464 -39.11 -1.97 -11.93
CA ARG A 464 -39.41 -1.77 -10.49
C ARG A 464 -38.77 -0.52 -9.89
N LYS A 465 -37.69 0.01 -10.48
CA LYS A 465 -36.98 1.17 -9.96
C LYS A 465 -37.69 2.49 -10.32
N GLY A 466 -38.76 2.47 -11.12
CA GLY A 466 -39.48 3.68 -11.54
C GLY A 466 -38.63 4.58 -12.45
N ILE A 467 -37.78 3.95 -13.27
CA ILE A 467 -36.72 4.56 -14.10
C ILE A 467 -37.01 4.39 -15.58
#